data_AF-A0A2W0AIC4-F1
#
_entry.id   AF-A0A2W0AIC4-F1
#
_cell.length_a   1.000
_cell.length_b   1.000
_cell.length_c   1.000
_cell.angle_alpha   90.00
_cell.angle_beta   90.00
_cell.angle_gamma   90.00
#
_symmetry.space_group_name_H-M   'P 1'
#
loop_
_entity.id
_entity.type
_entity.pdbx_description
1 polymer ?
#
loop_
_entity_poly.entity_id
_entity_poly.type
_entity_poly.pdbx_seq_one_letter_code
_entity_poly.pdbx_strand_id
1 'polypeptide(L)'
;MSITRIWERLYLGSLKDASQLAAANPFGITAVVSLCSHKVPHRARNVSYTRVPIADSRPISARQFEAVMAAIAQGIRQGNLLIHCVGGVSRSLIM
;
A
#
# COMPACT_ATOMS: atom_id res chain seq x y z
N MET A 1 -7.44 -13.05 -0.05
CA MET A 1 -6.50 -12.05 0.50
C MET A 1 -5.56 -12.73 1.46
N SER A 2 -4.25 -12.51 1.28
CA SER A 2 -3.21 -12.92 2.22
C SER A 2 -2.40 -11.68 2.58
N ILE A 3 -2.98 -10.81 3.40
CA ILE A 3 -2.30 -9.60 3.90
C ILE A 3 -1.74 -9.86 5.31
N THR A 4 -0.57 -9.31 5.57
CA THR A 4 0.14 -9.47 6.85
C THR A 4 0.09 -8.16 7.62
N ARG A 5 -0.36 -8.17 8.87
CA ARG A 5 -0.26 -7.00 9.74
C ARG A 5 1.18 -6.87 10.24
N ILE A 6 1.85 -5.75 9.93
CA ILE A 6 3.25 -5.51 10.31
C ILE A 6 3.37 -4.47 11.44
N TRP A 7 2.34 -3.63 11.64
CA TRP A 7 2.25 -2.70 12.76
C TRP A 7 0.79 -2.45 13.16
N GLU A 8 0.56 -1.62 14.18
CA GLU A 8 -0.77 -1.06 14.43
C GLU A 8 -1.30 -0.34 13.19
N ARG A 9 -2.46 -0.81 12.70
CA ARG A 9 -3.18 -0.28 11.53
C ARG A 9 -2.39 -0.33 10.21
N LEU A 10 -1.23 -1.00 10.17
CA LEU A 10 -0.41 -1.13 8.97
C LEU A 10 -0.36 -2.59 8.52
N TYR A 11 -0.80 -2.80 7.28
CA TYR A 11 -0.88 -4.09 6.62
C TYR A 11 -0.03 -4.07 5.36
N LEU A 12 0.65 -5.18 5.12
CA LEU A 12 1.44 -5.46 3.95
C LEU A 12 0.70 -6.45 3.05
N GLY A 13 0.69 -6.21 1.74
CA GLY A 13 0.15 -7.16 0.78
C GLY A 13 0.65 -6.95 -0.64
N SER A 14 -0.09 -7.49 -1.60
CA SER A 14 0.19 -7.41 -3.03
C SER A 14 -0.82 -6.52 -3.79
N LEU A 15 -0.53 -6.23 -5.06
CA LEU A 15 -1.49 -5.60 -5.97
C LEU A 15 -2.81 -6.39 -6.07
N LYS A 16 -2.73 -7.72 -6.01
CA LYS A 16 -3.91 -8.60 -6.02
C LYS A 16 -4.76 -8.37 -4.77
N ASP A 17 -4.15 -8.27 -3.59
CA ASP A 17 -4.89 -8.02 -2.36
C ASP A 17 -5.58 -6.65 -2.37
N ALA A 18 -4.90 -5.61 -2.87
CA ALA A 18 -5.48 -4.28 -3.01
C ALA A 18 -6.70 -4.24 -3.96
N SER A 19 -6.70 -5.09 -4.98
CA SER A 19 -7.82 -5.24 -5.93
C SER A 19 -8.97 -6.04 -5.34
N GLN A 20 -8.66 -7.03 -4.50
CA GLN A 20 -9.66 -7.86 -3.82
C GLN A 20 -10.47 -7.08 -2.77
N LEU A 21 -10.00 -5.90 -2.33
CA LEU A 21 -10.74 -5.01 -1.43
C LEU A 21 -12.12 -4.62 -1.97
N ALA A 22 -12.31 -4.56 -3.28
CA ALA A 22 -13.62 -4.28 -3.86
C ALA A 22 -14.62 -5.43 -3.68
N ALA A 23 -14.13 -6.67 -3.53
CA ALA A 23 -14.97 -7.83 -3.29
C ALA A 23 -15.22 -8.05 -1.79
N ALA A 24 -14.16 -7.94 -0.97
CA ALA A 24 -14.25 -8.11 0.47
C ALA A 24 -13.18 -7.29 1.19
N ASN A 25 -13.55 -6.68 2.32
CA ASN A 25 -12.64 -5.90 3.15
C ASN A 25 -12.77 -6.27 4.63
N PRO A 26 -12.45 -7.52 5.02
CA PRO A 26 -12.63 -8.00 6.39
C PRO A 26 -11.71 -7.30 7.40
N PHE A 27 -10.61 -6.70 6.93
CA PHE A 27 -9.65 -5.98 7.76
C PHE A 27 -10.00 -4.49 7.92
N GLY A 28 -11.12 -4.03 7.37
CA GLY A 28 -11.54 -2.63 7.47
C GLY A 28 -10.50 -1.65 6.91
N ILE A 29 -9.80 -2.02 5.83
CA ILE A 29 -8.84 -1.15 5.15
C ILE A 29 -9.56 0.11 4.67
N THR A 30 -9.02 1.27 5.01
CA THR A 30 -9.56 2.60 4.66
C THR A 30 -8.65 3.34 3.69
N ALA A 31 -7.37 2.97 3.64
CA ALA A 31 -6.37 3.57 2.77
C ALA A 31 -5.47 2.49 2.15
N VAL A 32 -5.03 2.74 0.92
CA VAL A 32 -4.07 1.92 0.17
C VAL A 32 -2.95 2.81 -0.33
N VAL A 33 -1.71 2.43 -0.04
CA VAL A 33 -0.50 3.05 -0.60
C VAL A 33 0.16 2.06 -1.56
N SER A 34 0.22 2.43 -2.84
CA SER A 34 0.91 1.63 -3.86
C SER A 34 2.27 2.24 -4.19
N LEU A 35 3.31 1.42 -4.08
CA LEU A 35 4.70 1.77 -4.41
C LEU A 35 5.07 1.49 -5.88
N CYS A 36 4.15 0.89 -6.63
CA CYS A 36 4.38 0.53 -8.02
C CYS A 36 3.62 1.44 -8.98
N SER A 37 4.06 1.45 -10.25
CA SER A 37 3.44 2.27 -11.30
C SER A 37 2.06 1.75 -11.70
N HIS A 38 1.78 0.46 -11.49
CA HIS A 38 0.52 -0.18 -11.84
C HIS A 38 -0.65 0.43 -11.07
N LYS A 39 -1.76 0.67 -11.78
CA LYS A 39 -3.03 1.06 -11.16
C LYS A 39 -3.63 -0.17 -10.48
N VAL A 40 -4.19 0.01 -9.29
CA VAL A 40 -5.04 -1.01 -8.66
C VAL A 40 -6.32 -1.16 -9.49
N PRO A 41 -6.59 -2.32 -10.11
CA PRO A 41 -7.86 -2.59 -10.75
C PRO A 41 -8.95 -2.82 -9.68
N HIS A 42 -10.21 -2.57 -10.04
CA HIS A 42 -11.38 -2.77 -9.15
C HIS A 42 -11.20 -2.13 -7.77
N ARG A 43 -11.23 -0.80 -7.70
CA ARG A 43 -11.09 -0.06 -6.44
C ARG A 43 -12.34 -0.16 -5.58
N ALA A 44 -12.16 -0.42 -4.29
CA ALA A 44 -13.24 -0.30 -3.31
C ALA A 44 -13.67 1.17 -3.19
N ARG A 45 -14.98 1.44 -3.22
CA ARG A 45 -15.52 2.83 -3.27
C ARG A 45 -15.15 3.69 -2.06
N ASN A 46 -15.05 3.07 -0.88
CA ASN A 46 -14.81 3.78 0.39
C ASN A 46 -13.35 3.68 0.86
N VAL A 47 -12.42 3.45 -0.07
CA VAL A 47 -10.99 3.32 0.22
C VAL A 47 -10.21 4.40 -0.53
N SER A 48 -9.35 5.11 0.20
CA SER A 48 -8.42 6.08 -0.38
C SER A 48 -7.25 5.36 -1.04
N TYR A 49 -6.86 5.77 -2.26
CA TYR A 49 -5.75 5.16 -2.99
C TYR A 49 -4.68 6.19 -3.33
N THR A 50 -3.54 6.12 -2.64
CA THR A 50 -2.35 6.94 -2.89
C THR A 50 -1.30 6.14 -3.64
N ARG A 51 -0.61 6.76 -4.60
CA ARG A 51 0.46 6.11 -5.37
C ARG A 51 1.74 6.90 -5.25
N VAL A 52 2.80 6.23 -4.80
CA VAL A 52 4.16 6.78 -4.70
C VAL A 52 5.07 5.87 -5.52
N PRO A 53 5.10 6.04 -6.85
CA PRO A 53 5.81 5.11 -7.72
C PRO A 53 7.33 5.19 -7.47
N ILE A 54 7.92 4.06 -7.10
CA ILE A 54 9.36 3.88 -7.04
C ILE A 54 9.73 2.99 -8.25
N ALA A 55 10.89 3.15 -8.87
CA ALA A 55 11.40 2.26 -9.95
C ALA A 55 12.27 1.12 -9.38
N ASP A 56 11.99 -0.16 -9.71
CA ASP A 56 12.60 -1.33 -9.00
C ASP A 56 14.13 -1.40 -9.17
N SER A 57 14.66 -0.73 -10.18
CA SER A 57 16.06 -0.79 -10.62
C SER A 57 16.96 0.33 -10.06
N ARG A 58 16.50 1.11 -9.08
CA ARG A 58 17.28 2.22 -8.50
C ARG A 58 17.16 2.26 -6.98
N PRO A 59 18.22 2.69 -6.26
CA PRO A 59 18.14 3.01 -4.84
C PRO A 59 17.01 4.01 -4.57
N ILE A 60 16.34 3.85 -3.43
CA ILE A 60 15.34 4.80 -2.97
C ILE A 60 16.07 6.08 -2.54
N SER A 61 15.78 7.20 -3.20
CA SER A 61 16.30 8.50 -2.76
C SER A 61 15.67 8.93 -1.44
N ALA A 62 16.36 9.77 -0.65
CA ALA A 62 15.80 10.32 0.59
C ALA A 62 14.43 10.98 0.36
N ARG A 63 14.27 11.73 -0.74
CA ARG A 63 12.99 12.34 -1.11
C ARG A 63 11.87 11.32 -1.33
N GLN A 64 12.18 10.17 -1.94
CA GLN A 64 11.19 9.11 -2.15
C GLN A 64 10.84 8.40 -0.84
N PHE A 65 11.84 8.16 0.00
CA PHE A 65 11.63 7.60 1.34
C PHE A 65 10.68 8.50 2.16
N GLU A 66 10.98 9.80 2.24
CA GLU A 66 10.13 10.78 2.92
C GLU A 66 8.70 10.82 2.36
N ALA A 67 8.56 10.77 1.03
CA ALA A 67 7.25 10.75 0.38
C ALA A 67 6.42 9.51 0.77
N VAL A 68 7.07 8.35 0.92
CA VAL A 68 6.38 7.14 1.36
C VAL A 68 6.04 7.21 2.84
N MET A 69 6.97 7.64 3.69
CA MET A 69 6.73 7.78 5.12
C MET A 69 5.57 8.75 5.39
N ALA A 70 5.50 9.86 4.65
CA ALA A 70 4.37 10.79 4.71
C ALA A 70 3.05 10.13 4.28
N ALA A 71 3.05 9.33 3.21
CA ALA A 71 1.87 8.61 2.73
C ALA A 71 1.40 7.54 3.74
N ILE A 72 2.34 6.82 4.36
CA ILE A 72 2.05 5.84 5.42
C ILE A 72 1.42 6.54 6.62
N ALA A 73 2.04 7.61 7.12
CA ALA A 73 1.54 8.36 8.26
C ALA A 73 0.14 8.92 8.00
N GLN A 74 -0.12 9.42 6.79
CA GLN A 74 -1.45 9.90 6.40
C GLN A 74 -2.48 8.76 6.33
N GLY A 75 -2.11 7.61 5.77
CA GLY A 75 -3.01 6.45 5.69
C GLY A 75 -3.37 5.89 7.07
N ILE A 76 -2.39 5.79 7.98
CA ILE A 76 -2.62 5.33 9.37
C ILE A 76 -3.55 6.28 10.13
N ARG A 77 -3.43 7.61 9.91
CA ARG A 77 -4.37 8.59 10.51
C ARG A 77 -5.81 8.40 10.04
N GLN A 78 -6.01 7.93 8.81
CA GLN A 78 -7.35 7.68 8.24
C GLN A 78 -7.97 6.37 8.75
N GLY A 79 -7.14 5.37 9.08
CA GLY A 79 -7.63 4.06 9.51
C GLY A 79 -6.62 2.96 9.26
N ASN A 80 -7.13 1.76 8.95
CA ASN A 80 -6.25 0.65 8.57
C ASN A 80 -5.71 0.91 7.15
N LEU A 81 -4.39 0.87 7.01
CA LEU A 81 -3.65 1.11 5.80
C LEU A 81 -3.10 -0.21 5.24
N LEU A 82 -3.31 -0.43 3.94
CA LEU A 82 -2.62 -1.47 3.17
C LEU A 82 -1.52 -0.84 2.31
N ILE A 83 -0.26 -1.19 2.55
CA ILE A 83 0.86 -0.88 1.66
C ILE A 83 1.19 -2.08 0.77
N HIS A 84 1.45 -1.83 -0.52
CA HIS A 84 1.87 -2.88 -1.45
C HIS A 84 2.84 -2.38 -2.53
N CYS A 85 3.63 -3.32 -3.07
CA CYS A 85 4.38 -3.18 -4.32
C CYS A 85 3.69 -4.03 -5.43
N VAL A 86 4.40 -4.36 -6.52
CA VAL A 86 3.91 -5.30 -7.56
C VAL A 86 3.73 -6.70 -6.96
N GLY A 87 4.81 -7.28 -6.41
CA GLY A 87 4.80 -8.64 -5.87
C GLY A 87 4.55 -8.76 -4.37
N GLY A 88 4.49 -7.64 -3.63
CA GLY A 88 4.43 -7.67 -2.16
C GLY A 88 5.74 -8.07 -1.47
N VAL A 89 6.83 -8.31 -2.22
CA VAL A 89 8.10 -8.87 -1.71
C VAL A 89 9.31 -7.94 -1.89
N SER A 90 9.38 -7.07 -2.91
CA SER A 90 10.59 -6.22 -3.08
C SER A 90 10.56 -4.98 -2.20
N ARG A 91 9.70 -4.01 -2.50
CA ARG A 91 9.81 -2.64 -1.95
C ARG A 91 8.85 -2.32 -0.84
N SER A 92 7.90 -3.21 -0.61
CA SER A 92 7.02 -3.16 0.55
C SER A 92 7.61 -3.89 1.77
N LEU A 93 8.72 -4.63 1.61
CA LEU A 93 9.46 -5.28 2.70
C LEU A 93 10.74 -4.52 3.13
N ILE A 94 11.31 -3.66 2.26
CA ILE A 94 12.55 -2.92 2.53
C ILE A 94 12.28 -1.55 3.18
N MET A 95 11.05 -1.05 3.09
CA MET A 95 10.61 0.09 3.91
C MET A 95 10.04 -0.40 5.23
#